data_AF-A0A8J8CPD4-F1
#
_entry.id   AF-A0A8J8CPD4-F1
#
_cell.length_a   1.000
_cell.length_b   1.000
_cell.length_c   1.000
_cell.angle_alpha   90.00
_cell.angle_beta   90.00
_cell.angle_gamma   90.00
#
_symmetry.space_group_name_H-M   'P 1'
#
loop_
_entity.id
_entity.type
_entity.pdbx_description
1 polymer ?
#
loop_
_entity_poly.entity_id
_entity_poly.type
_entity_poly.pdbx_seq_one_letter_code
_entity_poly.pdbx_strand_id
1 'polypeptide(L)'
;MSTKKTLRINTIMKKAPTRYQIDDYKKLSRKKFEELLPQTVPGIIKEDLAFYFEYLKNNRSKKSLNDWETTTGCTDSPNSWKTDNYRPIFSYLYYDRITDGFFLPLILKKVEITHKSGKEINVDEFNQLCRSSIIGFRPAIDSIDLKILDLLTNDPSLVTQAITDLIPHSYATVYNHLQRLKAKMGLRIVTRINWAKLGIQRVFLITNKVDNFKEFDEFKPYLDGQSTFLWGESYYLRYYLLNENRRNLLVKKYNDISKNVKEKIEILELTEAPNTGYSFDLYDLNEQKWQFDFATTFLDPKSISKQMNIMEKRELFSDKFPPDKSYELTELETKIISGLVGSYDITQKDLADSLGIHAPNLSVVKNKLLSDNIIRPQLEVSSFFLPLFLILWCSSSNKEIIKVLTNLMQKIPYSNISPVVSHKESEKNQLICFLLLDDILYYSLVTFLTDLLNQKQLDDYRLGIITDSYFSMSKVEDILKND
;
A
#
# COMPACT_ATOMS: atom_id res chain seq x y z
N MET A 1 24.44 -1.50 -19.91
CA MET A 1 23.91 -0.28 -19.27
C MET A 1 23.47 0.70 -20.37
N SER A 2 22.19 0.72 -20.73
CA SER A 2 21.64 1.81 -21.54
C SER A 2 21.42 3.00 -20.60
N THR A 3 22.30 4.00 -20.70
CA THR A 3 22.20 5.29 -20.00
C THR A 3 20.88 5.95 -20.37
N LYS A 4 19.87 5.86 -19.48
CA LYS A 4 18.67 6.69 -19.57
C LYS A 4 19.11 8.14 -19.75
N LYS A 5 18.53 8.81 -20.74
CA LYS A 5 18.68 10.26 -20.90
C LYS A 5 17.88 10.92 -19.77
N THR A 6 18.53 11.14 -18.62
CA THR A 6 17.96 11.88 -17.50
C THR A 6 17.34 13.17 -18.02
N LEU A 7 16.07 13.44 -17.67
CA LEU A 7 15.40 14.65 -18.12
C LEU A 7 16.19 15.87 -17.63
N ARG A 8 16.55 16.72 -18.59
CA ARG A 8 17.23 17.98 -18.32
C ARG A 8 16.24 18.95 -17.66
N ILE A 9 16.74 19.78 -16.76
CA ILE A 9 15.93 20.77 -16.03
C ILE A 9 15.10 21.66 -16.96
N ASN A 10 15.64 22.04 -18.13
CA ASN A 10 14.91 22.84 -19.12
C ASN A 10 13.66 22.12 -19.66
N THR A 11 13.67 20.79 -19.76
CA THR A 11 12.49 20.01 -20.19
C THR A 11 11.49 19.91 -19.06
N ILE A 12 11.96 19.68 -17.84
CA ILE A 12 11.14 19.55 -16.63
C ILE A 12 10.36 20.84 -16.40
N MET A 13 11.05 21.98 -16.36
CA MET A 13 10.49 23.24 -15.93
C MET A 13 9.58 23.92 -16.98
N LYS A 14 9.58 23.47 -18.24
CA LYS A 14 8.56 23.85 -19.23
C LYS A 14 7.14 23.46 -18.81
N LYS A 15 6.99 22.49 -17.91
CA LYS A 15 5.70 22.09 -17.33
C LYS A 15 5.34 22.85 -16.06
N ALA A 16 6.25 23.68 -15.53
CA ALA A 16 6.00 24.48 -14.34
C ALA A 16 5.07 25.67 -14.65
N PRO A 17 4.46 26.30 -13.63
CA PRO A 17 3.76 27.58 -13.82
C PRO A 17 4.65 28.64 -14.46
N THR A 18 4.05 29.57 -15.21
CA THR A 18 4.74 30.56 -16.05
C THR A 18 5.87 31.30 -15.33
N ARG A 19 5.69 31.68 -14.06
CA ARG A 19 6.72 32.40 -13.28
C ARG A 19 8.03 31.63 -13.07
N TYR A 20 7.99 30.30 -13.21
CA TYR A 20 9.17 29.44 -13.07
C TYR A 20 9.74 29.02 -14.42
N GLN A 21 9.13 29.40 -15.54
CA GLN A 21 9.61 29.13 -16.90
C GLN A 21 10.67 30.17 -17.26
N ILE A 22 11.94 29.79 -17.18
CA ILE A 22 13.11 30.65 -17.33
C ILE A 22 13.95 30.11 -18.49
N ASP A 23 14.49 31.02 -19.31
CA ASP A 23 15.20 30.65 -20.54
C ASP A 23 16.50 29.87 -20.27
N ASP A 24 17.23 30.22 -19.21
CA ASP A 24 18.50 29.57 -18.84
C ASP A 24 18.59 29.27 -17.33
N TYR A 25 18.15 28.06 -16.97
CA TYR A 25 18.23 27.58 -15.59
C TYR A 25 19.67 27.42 -15.08
N LYS A 26 20.69 27.28 -15.95
CA LYS A 26 22.08 27.16 -15.48
C LYS A 26 22.55 28.45 -14.80
N LYS A 27 22.00 29.60 -15.18
CA LYS A 27 22.29 30.91 -14.59
C LYS A 27 21.46 31.24 -13.36
N LEU A 28 20.41 30.45 -13.08
CA LEU A 28 19.59 30.62 -11.89
C LEU A 28 20.31 30.00 -10.68
N SER A 29 20.65 30.83 -9.70
CA SER A 29 21.23 30.37 -8.44
C SER A 29 20.14 29.80 -7.53
N ARG A 30 20.52 28.90 -6.62
CA ARG A 30 19.63 28.33 -5.59
C ARG A 30 18.87 29.42 -4.83
N LYS A 31 19.58 30.45 -4.34
CA LYS A 31 19.00 31.56 -3.60
C LYS A 31 17.97 32.35 -4.43
N LYS A 32 18.26 32.61 -5.71
CA LYS A 32 17.29 33.27 -6.60
C LYS A 32 16.05 32.41 -6.83
N PHE A 33 16.21 31.09 -6.94
CA PHE A 33 15.06 30.19 -7.05
C PHE A 33 14.22 30.18 -5.75
N GLU A 34 14.87 30.20 -4.60
CA GLU A 34 14.20 30.30 -3.29
C GLU A 34 13.38 31.60 -3.17
N GLU A 35 13.96 32.73 -3.60
CA GLU A 35 13.30 34.04 -3.66
C GLU A 35 12.10 34.05 -4.63
N LEU A 36 12.11 33.20 -5.66
CA LEU A 36 10.98 33.06 -6.55
C LEU A 36 9.80 32.39 -5.87
N LEU A 37 9.95 31.60 -4.79
CA LEU A 37 8.86 30.86 -4.14
C LEU A 37 7.92 31.79 -3.33
N PRO A 38 6.59 31.49 -3.26
CA PRO A 38 5.64 32.44 -2.68
C PRO A 38 5.86 32.60 -1.17
N GLN A 39 5.52 33.75 -0.61
CA GLN A 39 5.68 34.01 0.84
C GLN A 39 4.82 33.11 1.73
N THR A 40 3.76 32.51 1.18
CA THR A 40 2.94 31.53 1.90
C THR A 40 3.66 30.21 2.17
N VAL A 41 4.80 29.95 1.53
CA VAL A 41 5.63 28.76 1.79
C VAL A 41 6.61 29.04 2.94
N PRO A 42 6.67 28.21 3.99
CA PRO A 42 7.61 28.36 5.08
C PRO A 42 9.07 28.34 4.61
N GLY A 43 9.94 29.12 5.25
CA GLY A 43 11.35 29.23 4.88
C GLY A 43 12.07 27.87 4.81
N ILE A 44 11.79 26.97 5.76
CA ILE A 44 12.36 25.62 5.78
C ILE A 44 12.00 24.81 4.52
N ILE A 45 10.77 24.98 3.99
CA ILE A 45 10.28 24.30 2.80
C ILE A 45 10.83 24.95 1.53
N LYS A 46 10.96 26.29 1.54
CA LYS A 46 11.59 27.02 0.43
C LYS A 46 13.02 26.57 0.20
N GLU A 47 13.80 26.45 1.28
CA GLU A 47 15.17 25.95 1.25
C GLU A 47 15.25 24.57 0.58
N ASP A 48 14.41 23.62 1.00
CA ASP A 48 14.43 22.25 0.47
C ASP A 48 14.00 22.17 -1.00
N LEU A 49 12.98 22.94 -1.40
CA LEU A 49 12.59 23.03 -2.81
C LEU A 49 13.72 23.61 -3.67
N ALA A 50 14.47 24.57 -3.14
CA ALA A 50 15.61 25.16 -3.83
C ALA A 50 16.80 24.18 -3.95
N PHE A 51 17.07 23.39 -2.91
CA PHE A 51 18.06 22.30 -2.99
C PHE A 51 17.65 21.23 -3.99
N TYR A 52 16.38 20.84 -4.01
CA TYR A 52 15.88 19.87 -4.97
C TYR A 52 15.97 20.39 -6.41
N PHE A 53 15.65 21.67 -6.65
CA PHE A 53 15.92 22.33 -7.93
C PHE A 53 17.41 22.22 -8.33
N GLU A 54 18.32 22.51 -7.41
CA GLU A 54 19.78 22.45 -7.65
C GLU A 54 20.24 21.00 -7.95
N TYR A 55 19.69 20.00 -7.25
CA TYR A 55 19.91 18.59 -7.52
C TYR A 55 19.48 18.21 -8.94
N LEU A 56 18.29 18.63 -9.38
CA LEU A 56 17.81 18.41 -10.74
C LEU A 56 18.65 19.15 -11.79
N LYS A 57 19.04 20.41 -11.51
CA LYS A 57 19.90 21.23 -12.37
C LYS A 57 21.25 20.57 -12.61
N ASN A 58 21.81 19.96 -11.57
CA ASN A 58 23.08 19.24 -11.61
C ASN A 58 22.95 17.78 -12.07
N ASN A 59 21.89 17.46 -12.83
CA ASN A 59 21.62 16.14 -13.39
C ASN A 59 21.63 15.02 -12.34
N ARG A 60 21.09 15.30 -11.14
CA ARG A 60 20.94 14.31 -10.06
C ARG A 60 22.28 13.76 -9.58
N SER A 61 23.31 14.61 -9.54
CA SER A 61 24.66 14.19 -9.15
C SER A 61 24.74 13.80 -7.68
N LYS A 62 25.61 12.82 -7.35
CA LYS A 62 25.90 12.45 -5.96
C LYS A 62 26.41 13.64 -5.15
N LYS A 63 27.24 14.49 -5.75
CA LYS A 63 27.75 15.70 -5.09
C LYS A 63 26.62 16.62 -4.62
N SER A 64 25.69 16.96 -5.52
CA SER A 64 24.55 17.80 -5.15
C SER A 64 23.62 17.18 -4.11
N LEU A 65 23.52 15.85 -4.08
CA LEU A 65 22.77 15.14 -3.03
C LEU A 65 23.49 15.28 -1.69
N ASN A 66 24.78 14.98 -1.63
CA ASN A 66 25.59 15.13 -0.41
C ASN A 66 25.57 16.58 0.12
N ASP A 67 25.62 17.58 -0.77
CA ASP A 67 25.55 18.99 -0.40
C ASP A 67 24.20 19.33 0.26
N TRP A 68 23.11 18.73 -0.25
CA TRP A 68 21.77 18.86 0.32
C TRP A 68 21.67 18.17 1.68
N GLU A 69 22.17 16.94 1.79
CA GLU A 69 22.18 16.17 3.05
C GLU A 69 22.97 16.87 4.15
N THR A 70 24.17 17.36 3.82
CA THR A 70 25.04 18.06 4.76
C THR A 70 24.41 19.34 5.28
N THR A 71 23.71 20.09 4.43
CA THR A 71 23.11 21.37 4.85
C THR A 71 21.84 21.16 5.67
N THR A 72 21.02 20.17 5.31
CA THR A 72 19.71 19.98 5.94
C THR A 72 19.74 19.03 7.13
N GLY A 73 20.85 18.32 7.35
CA GLY A 73 20.96 17.26 8.35
C GLY A 73 20.09 16.03 8.03
N CYS A 74 19.42 16.02 6.89
CA CYS A 74 18.60 14.92 6.42
C CYS A 74 19.41 13.99 5.52
N THR A 75 19.07 12.70 5.49
CA THR A 75 19.60 11.74 4.53
C THR A 75 18.45 11.08 3.75
N ASP A 76 18.78 10.26 2.78
CA ASP A 76 17.80 9.39 2.11
C ASP A 76 17.29 8.22 2.99
N SER A 77 17.66 8.19 4.28
CA SER A 77 17.21 7.19 5.24
C SER A 77 15.78 7.46 5.73
N PRO A 78 14.94 6.42 5.87
CA PRO A 78 13.59 6.53 6.44
C PRO A 78 13.58 6.84 7.94
N ASN A 79 14.71 7.07 8.59
CA ASN A 79 14.77 7.54 9.99
C ASN A 79 15.29 8.97 10.11
N SER A 80 15.51 9.65 8.98
CA SER A 80 16.05 11.00 8.96
C SER A 80 14.94 12.04 8.81
N TRP A 81 14.71 12.81 9.87
CA TRP A 81 13.69 13.86 9.95
C TRP A 81 14.34 15.23 10.08
N LYS A 82 13.82 16.23 9.35
CA LYS A 82 14.22 17.64 9.54
C LYS A 82 13.47 18.26 10.72
N THR A 83 12.18 17.93 10.81
CA THR A 83 11.26 18.24 11.90
C THR A 83 10.28 17.09 12.06
N ASP A 84 9.46 17.11 13.11
CA ASP A 84 8.31 16.21 13.23
C ASP A 84 7.50 16.26 11.92
N ASN A 85 7.20 15.07 11.38
CA ASN A 85 6.44 14.87 10.14
C ASN A 85 7.05 15.44 8.83
N TYR A 86 8.29 15.92 8.80
CA TYR A 86 8.89 16.48 7.58
C TYR A 86 10.20 15.79 7.13
N ARG A 87 10.17 15.14 5.95
CA ARG A 87 11.29 14.38 5.35
C ARG A 87 11.53 14.75 3.89
N PRO A 88 12.13 15.92 3.60
CA PRO A 88 12.21 16.44 2.24
C PRO A 88 13.06 15.58 1.30
N ILE A 89 14.25 15.13 1.71
CA ILE A 89 15.15 14.36 0.82
C ILE A 89 14.53 13.03 0.42
N PHE A 90 14.13 12.22 1.41
CA PHE A 90 13.49 10.93 1.15
C PHE A 90 12.24 11.11 0.28
N SER A 91 11.34 12.03 0.65
CA SER A 91 10.05 12.20 -0.04
C SER A 91 10.21 12.75 -1.45
N TYR A 92 11.06 13.75 -1.67
CA TYR A 92 11.19 14.39 -2.98
C TYR A 92 11.90 13.49 -3.99
N LEU A 93 12.96 12.80 -3.60
CA LEU A 93 13.64 11.85 -4.49
C LEU A 93 12.72 10.69 -4.89
N TYR A 94 11.88 10.30 -3.95
CA TYR A 94 10.86 9.30 -4.17
C TYR A 94 9.75 9.82 -5.11
N TYR A 95 9.22 11.02 -4.91
CA TYR A 95 8.23 11.61 -5.81
C TYR A 95 8.81 11.94 -7.20
N ASP A 96 10.07 12.34 -7.30
CA ASP A 96 10.80 12.52 -8.57
C ASP A 96 10.80 11.22 -9.38
N ARG A 97 11.05 10.08 -8.70
CA ARG A 97 11.05 8.76 -9.33
C ARG A 97 9.68 8.36 -9.84
N ILE A 98 8.64 8.59 -9.03
CA ILE A 98 7.26 8.28 -9.39
C ILE A 98 6.87 9.08 -10.62
N THR A 99 7.15 10.38 -10.62
CA THR A 99 6.74 11.33 -11.66
C THR A 99 7.65 11.34 -12.89
N ASP A 100 8.53 10.34 -13.05
CA ASP A 100 9.55 10.27 -14.11
C ASP A 100 10.34 11.60 -14.26
N GLY A 101 10.60 12.30 -13.16
CA GLY A 101 11.37 13.54 -13.11
C GLY A 101 10.56 14.84 -13.15
N PHE A 102 9.22 14.77 -13.09
CA PHE A 102 8.31 15.93 -13.18
C PHE A 102 7.72 16.37 -11.84
N PHE A 103 8.24 15.92 -10.70
CA PHE A 103 7.67 16.26 -9.40
C PHE A 103 7.76 17.76 -9.11
N LEU A 104 8.93 18.39 -9.33
CA LEU A 104 9.11 19.83 -9.09
C LEU A 104 8.03 20.71 -9.75
N PRO A 105 7.76 20.64 -11.07
CA PRO A 105 6.71 21.46 -11.68
C PRO A 105 5.31 21.16 -11.15
N LEU A 106 5.02 19.91 -10.76
CA LEU A 106 3.72 19.52 -10.19
C LEU A 106 3.50 20.16 -8.80
N ILE A 107 4.49 20.07 -7.91
CA ILE A 107 4.37 20.66 -6.57
C ILE A 107 4.33 22.20 -6.66
N LEU A 108 5.12 22.82 -7.54
CA LEU A 108 5.08 24.27 -7.76
C LEU A 108 3.68 24.72 -8.22
N LYS A 109 3.01 23.96 -9.10
CA LYS A 109 1.63 24.25 -9.51
C LYS A 109 0.66 24.25 -8.33
N LYS A 110 0.76 23.28 -7.42
CA LYS A 110 -0.09 23.21 -6.23
C LYS A 110 0.18 24.36 -5.27
N VAL A 111 1.46 24.67 -5.04
CA VAL A 111 1.90 25.82 -4.24
C VAL A 111 1.36 27.14 -4.79
N GLU A 112 1.37 27.36 -6.11
CA GLU A 112 0.77 28.56 -6.72
C GLU A 112 -0.74 28.67 -6.47
N ILE A 113 -1.46 27.56 -6.62
CA ILE A 113 -2.91 27.53 -6.41
C ILE A 113 -3.23 27.91 -4.96
N THR A 114 -2.52 27.30 -4.00
CA THR A 114 -2.69 27.60 -2.58
C THR A 114 -2.35 29.05 -2.26
N HIS A 115 -1.23 29.57 -2.79
CA HIS A 115 -0.86 30.98 -2.66
C HIS A 115 -1.96 31.92 -3.18
N LYS A 116 -2.51 31.65 -4.37
CA LYS A 116 -3.60 32.45 -4.95
C LYS A 116 -4.89 32.42 -4.14
N SER A 117 -5.12 31.34 -3.39
CA SER A 117 -6.27 31.23 -2.47
C SER A 117 -6.07 31.97 -1.14
N GLY A 118 -4.91 32.58 -0.90
CA GLY A 118 -4.61 33.31 0.33
C GLY A 118 -4.39 32.41 1.56
N LYS A 119 -4.31 31.09 1.37
CA LYS A 119 -4.01 30.15 2.46
C LYS A 119 -2.52 30.12 2.75
N GLU A 120 -2.17 30.21 4.02
CA GLU A 120 -0.84 29.86 4.49
C GLU A 120 -0.61 28.36 4.31
N ILE A 121 0.66 27.95 4.21
CA ILE A 121 1.06 26.54 4.08
C ILE A 121 1.89 26.21 5.31
N ASN A 122 1.43 25.29 6.15
CA ASN A 122 2.28 24.67 7.17
C ASN A 122 2.92 23.37 6.66
N VAL A 123 3.70 22.68 7.50
CA VAL A 123 4.38 21.43 7.15
C VAL A 123 3.41 20.33 6.75
N ASP A 124 2.34 20.12 7.53
CA ASP A 124 1.36 19.06 7.27
C ASP A 124 0.57 19.33 5.99
N GLU A 125 0.17 20.58 5.77
CA GLU A 125 -0.46 21.02 4.53
C GLU A 125 0.47 20.83 3.35
N PHE A 126 1.76 21.16 3.49
CA PHE A 126 2.73 20.96 2.41
C PHE A 126 2.94 19.47 2.08
N ASN A 127 2.98 18.61 3.09
CA ASN A 127 3.02 17.16 2.90
C ASN A 127 1.78 16.67 2.13
N GLN A 128 0.59 17.18 2.48
CA GLN A 128 -0.63 16.92 1.72
C GLN A 128 -0.51 17.46 0.28
N LEU A 129 0.05 18.65 0.06
CA LEU A 129 0.27 19.20 -1.27
C LEU A 129 1.21 18.32 -2.10
N CYS A 130 2.30 17.81 -1.50
CA CYS A 130 3.23 16.87 -2.16
C CYS A 130 2.48 15.62 -2.64
N ARG A 131 1.72 14.96 -1.75
CA ARG A 131 0.87 13.81 -2.11
C ARG A 131 -0.15 14.20 -3.17
N SER A 132 -0.79 15.37 -3.03
CA SER A 132 -1.80 15.87 -3.96
C SER A 132 -1.25 16.20 -5.36
N SER A 133 0.04 16.53 -5.44
CA SER A 133 0.69 16.98 -6.67
C SER A 133 0.96 15.83 -7.63
N ILE A 134 1.08 14.62 -7.09
CA ILE A 134 1.27 13.39 -7.87
C ILE A 134 -0.07 12.69 -8.16
N ILE A 135 -1.20 13.22 -7.67
CA ILE A 135 -2.54 12.71 -8.01
C ILE A 135 -2.78 12.87 -9.51
N GLY A 136 -3.05 11.74 -10.17
CA GLY A 136 -3.22 11.66 -11.61
C GLY A 136 -1.92 11.41 -12.39
N PHE A 137 -0.75 11.36 -11.73
CA PHE A 137 0.45 10.85 -12.39
C PHE A 137 0.40 9.33 -12.46
N ARG A 138 0.47 8.78 -13.68
CA ARG A 138 0.49 7.33 -13.92
C ARG A 138 1.80 6.97 -14.65
N PRO A 139 2.61 6.04 -14.10
CA PRO A 139 3.82 5.59 -14.78
C PRO A 139 3.40 4.92 -16.09
N ALA A 140 4.12 5.20 -17.16
CA ALA A 140 3.85 4.56 -18.43
C ALA A 140 4.13 3.05 -18.32
N ILE A 141 3.09 2.23 -18.50
CA ILE A 141 3.11 0.77 -18.58
C ILE A 141 2.87 0.40 -20.04
N ASP A 142 3.79 -0.36 -20.64
CA ASP A 142 3.59 -0.89 -21.99
C ASP A 142 3.06 -2.32 -21.98
N SER A 143 2.78 -2.87 -23.16
CA SER A 143 2.22 -4.21 -23.30
C SER A 143 3.11 -5.33 -22.76
N ILE A 144 4.43 -5.12 -22.71
CA ILE A 144 5.37 -6.12 -22.17
C ILE A 144 5.32 -6.06 -20.65
N ASP A 145 5.35 -4.85 -20.09
CA ASP A 145 5.19 -4.63 -18.66
C ASP A 145 3.89 -5.24 -18.13
N LEU A 146 2.77 -5.01 -18.82
CA LEU A 146 1.47 -5.55 -18.44
C LEU A 146 1.48 -7.08 -18.38
N LYS A 147 2.02 -7.74 -19.41
CA LYS A 147 2.16 -9.22 -19.42
C LYS A 147 3.03 -9.74 -18.26
N ILE A 148 4.13 -9.04 -17.94
CA ILE A 148 4.98 -9.42 -16.80
C ILE A 148 4.19 -9.30 -15.49
N LEU A 149 3.46 -8.20 -15.31
CA LEU A 149 2.65 -7.95 -14.11
C LEU A 149 1.52 -8.98 -13.97
N ASP A 150 0.86 -9.35 -15.06
CA ASP A 150 -0.19 -10.39 -15.08
C ASP A 150 0.36 -11.76 -14.70
N LEU A 151 1.50 -12.14 -15.27
CA LEU A 151 2.16 -13.41 -14.94
C LEU A 151 2.56 -13.46 -13.46
N LEU A 152 3.20 -12.41 -12.95
CA LEU A 152 3.64 -12.33 -11.55
C LEU A 152 2.49 -12.19 -10.55
N THR A 153 1.35 -11.64 -10.98
CA THR A 153 0.13 -11.61 -10.17
C THR A 153 -0.43 -13.01 -9.97
N ASN A 154 -0.38 -13.85 -11.01
CA ASN A 154 -0.89 -15.21 -10.98
C ASN A 154 0.08 -16.20 -10.34
N ASP A 155 1.37 -16.08 -10.66
CA ASP A 155 2.45 -16.88 -10.06
C ASP A 155 3.64 -15.98 -9.69
N PRO A 156 3.65 -15.46 -8.44
CA PRO A 156 4.74 -14.62 -7.94
C PRO A 156 6.09 -15.35 -7.80
N SER A 157 6.13 -16.69 -7.96
CA SER A 157 7.36 -17.49 -7.83
C SER A 157 8.19 -17.55 -9.12
N LEU A 158 7.64 -17.09 -10.25
CA LEU A 158 8.29 -17.16 -11.55
C LEU A 158 9.62 -16.39 -11.57
N VAL A 159 10.68 -17.10 -11.98
CA VAL A 159 11.98 -16.50 -12.29
C VAL A 159 11.98 -15.88 -13.69
N THR A 160 12.89 -14.94 -13.95
CA THR A 160 12.98 -14.20 -15.22
C THR A 160 12.99 -15.11 -16.46
N GLN A 161 13.65 -16.27 -16.38
CA GLN A 161 13.69 -17.22 -17.50
C GLN A 161 12.29 -17.78 -17.81
N ALA A 162 11.56 -18.23 -16.79
CA ALA A 162 10.20 -18.74 -16.96
C ALA A 162 9.25 -17.67 -17.51
N ILE A 163 9.41 -16.41 -17.08
CA ILE A 163 8.65 -15.28 -17.65
C ILE A 163 9.01 -15.08 -19.12
N THR A 164 10.29 -15.22 -19.47
CA THR A 164 10.77 -15.08 -20.85
C THR A 164 10.19 -16.16 -21.75
N ASP A 165 10.08 -17.40 -21.28
CA ASP A 165 9.53 -18.50 -22.07
C ASP A 165 8.03 -18.31 -22.36
N LEU A 166 7.32 -17.53 -21.53
CA LEU A 166 5.89 -17.24 -21.65
C LEU A 166 5.58 -15.95 -22.44
N ILE A 167 6.59 -15.12 -22.72
CA ILE A 167 6.44 -13.84 -23.43
C ILE A 167 7.26 -13.91 -24.73
N PRO A 168 6.72 -13.55 -25.91
CA PRO A 168 7.42 -13.64 -27.19
C PRO A 168 8.50 -12.55 -27.38
N HIS A 169 9.45 -12.45 -26.45
CA HIS A 169 10.54 -11.48 -26.44
C HIS A 169 11.83 -12.11 -25.90
N SER A 170 12.98 -11.49 -26.20
CA SER A 170 14.27 -11.98 -25.70
C SER A 170 14.40 -11.86 -24.18
N TYR A 171 15.21 -12.71 -23.56
CA TYR A 171 15.55 -12.64 -22.14
C TYR A 171 16.05 -11.24 -21.74
N ALA A 172 16.93 -10.65 -22.55
CA ALA A 172 17.45 -9.31 -22.29
C ALA A 172 16.34 -8.24 -22.26
N THR A 173 15.36 -8.36 -23.14
CA THR A 173 14.18 -7.48 -23.16
C THR A 173 13.38 -7.66 -21.87
N VAL A 174 12.94 -8.87 -21.55
CA VAL A 174 12.12 -9.16 -20.37
C VAL A 174 12.83 -8.74 -19.08
N TYR A 175 14.13 -9.06 -18.96
CA TYR A 175 14.95 -8.65 -17.82
C TYR A 175 14.96 -7.12 -17.65
N ASN A 176 15.19 -6.36 -18.73
CA ASN A 176 15.21 -4.90 -18.67
C ASN A 176 13.86 -4.30 -18.24
N HIS A 177 12.75 -4.88 -18.72
CA HIS A 177 11.41 -4.48 -18.31
C HIS A 177 11.15 -4.81 -16.84
N LEU A 178 11.50 -6.01 -16.38
CA LEU A 178 11.38 -6.40 -14.98
C LEU A 178 12.17 -5.46 -14.06
N GLN A 179 13.43 -5.15 -14.39
CA GLN A 179 14.23 -4.18 -13.63
C GLN A 179 13.62 -2.78 -13.66
N ARG A 180 13.02 -2.37 -14.78
CA ARG A 180 12.29 -1.11 -14.90
C ARG A 180 11.06 -1.08 -13.99
N LEU A 181 10.28 -2.15 -13.93
CA LEU A 181 9.12 -2.27 -13.03
C LEU A 181 9.55 -2.25 -11.56
N LYS A 182 10.61 -2.98 -11.19
CA LYS A 182 11.23 -2.91 -9.85
C LYS A 182 11.63 -1.48 -9.49
N ALA A 183 12.24 -0.74 -10.42
CA ALA A 183 12.67 0.62 -10.18
C ALA A 183 11.51 1.65 -10.13
N LYS A 184 10.53 1.54 -11.05
CA LYS A 184 9.44 2.51 -11.20
C LYS A 184 8.30 2.30 -10.21
N MET A 185 7.86 1.06 -10.06
CA MET A 185 6.69 0.70 -9.26
C MET A 185 7.08 0.12 -7.90
N GLY A 186 8.39 -0.07 -7.65
CA GLY A 186 8.88 -0.76 -6.46
C GLY A 186 8.33 -2.17 -6.37
N LEU A 187 8.25 -2.85 -7.53
CA LEU A 187 7.87 -4.25 -7.65
C LEU A 187 8.79 -5.12 -6.79
N ARG A 188 8.20 -5.93 -5.91
CA ARG A 188 8.89 -6.87 -5.01
C ARG A 188 8.07 -8.14 -4.90
N ILE A 189 8.75 -9.26 -4.63
CA ILE A 189 8.08 -10.46 -4.14
C ILE A 189 8.33 -10.54 -2.64
N VAL A 190 7.26 -10.77 -1.87
CA VAL A 190 7.33 -10.89 -0.42
C VAL A 190 6.76 -12.23 0.01
N THR A 191 7.28 -12.78 1.11
CA THR A 191 6.70 -13.96 1.73
C THR A 191 5.51 -13.53 2.59
N ARG A 192 4.34 -14.13 2.36
CA ARG A 192 3.17 -14.00 3.23
C ARG A 192 2.95 -15.27 4.02
N ILE A 193 2.49 -15.09 5.25
CA ILE A 193 2.12 -16.18 6.16
C ILE A 193 0.61 -16.43 6.07
N ASN A 194 0.25 -17.70 6.03
CA ASN A 194 -1.11 -18.15 6.22
C ASN A 194 -1.43 -18.25 7.71
N TRP A 195 -1.74 -17.10 8.32
CA TRP A 195 -2.08 -17.01 9.75
C TRP A 195 -3.23 -17.93 10.15
N ALA A 196 -4.19 -18.18 9.25
CA ALA A 196 -5.30 -19.11 9.48
C ALA A 196 -4.79 -20.50 9.87
N LYS A 197 -3.89 -21.07 9.05
CA LYS A 197 -3.35 -22.41 9.27
C LYS A 197 -2.55 -22.50 10.57
N LEU A 198 -2.07 -21.39 11.10
CA LEU A 198 -1.36 -21.34 12.37
C LEU A 198 -2.28 -21.12 13.57
N GLY A 199 -3.61 -21.11 13.38
CA GLY A 199 -4.58 -20.84 14.44
C GLY A 199 -4.60 -19.39 14.91
N ILE A 200 -4.11 -18.46 14.09
CA ILE A 200 -4.01 -17.03 14.41
C ILE A 200 -5.16 -16.27 13.75
N GLN A 201 -6.00 -15.65 14.58
CA GLN A 201 -7.12 -14.80 14.20
C GLN A 201 -6.65 -13.37 13.90
N ARG A 202 -7.23 -12.78 12.85
CA ARG A 202 -7.10 -11.34 12.56
C ARG A 202 -8.25 -10.58 13.22
N VAL A 203 -7.91 -9.57 14.02
CA VAL A 203 -8.88 -8.72 14.72
C VAL A 203 -8.59 -7.26 14.42
N PHE A 204 -9.59 -6.53 13.94
CA PHE A 204 -9.53 -5.09 13.75
C PHE A 204 -10.23 -4.39 14.91
N LEU A 205 -9.58 -3.37 15.46
CA LEU A 205 -10.13 -2.50 16.48
C LEU A 205 -10.19 -1.08 15.95
N ILE A 206 -11.39 -0.51 15.88
CA ILE A 206 -11.65 0.81 15.31
C ILE A 206 -12.17 1.73 16.42
N THR A 207 -11.66 2.96 16.44
CA THR A 207 -12.04 4.01 17.40
C THR A 207 -11.91 5.39 16.77
N ASN A 208 -12.71 6.36 17.20
CA ASN A 208 -12.52 7.78 16.84
C ASN A 208 -11.63 8.54 17.84
N LYS A 209 -11.11 7.87 18.86
CA LYS A 209 -10.14 8.44 19.82
C LYS A 209 -8.92 7.55 19.96
N VAL A 210 -7.75 8.12 19.67
CA VAL A 210 -6.46 7.42 19.77
C VAL A 210 -6.14 6.96 21.20
N ASP A 211 -6.55 7.73 22.21
CA ASP A 211 -6.27 7.40 23.61
C ASP A 211 -6.92 6.10 24.08
N ASN A 212 -8.01 5.66 23.43
CA ASN A 212 -8.68 4.40 23.76
C ASN A 212 -7.78 3.19 23.58
N PHE A 213 -6.76 3.32 22.74
CA PHE A 213 -5.80 2.25 22.53
C PHE A 213 -4.90 1.98 23.73
N LYS A 214 -4.74 2.91 24.67
CA LYS A 214 -3.96 2.71 25.90
C LYS A 214 -4.51 1.55 26.73
N GLU A 215 -5.82 1.34 26.67
CA GLU A 215 -6.49 0.22 27.33
C GLU A 215 -6.13 -1.15 26.73
N PHE A 216 -5.52 -1.17 25.55
CA PHE A 216 -5.14 -2.39 24.82
C PHE A 216 -3.62 -2.53 24.67
N ASP A 217 -2.83 -1.78 25.43
CA ASP A 217 -1.37 -1.78 25.33
C ASP A 217 -0.74 -3.15 25.71
N GLU A 218 -1.43 -3.97 26.51
CA GLU A 218 -1.00 -5.34 26.79
C GLU A 218 -0.96 -6.22 25.52
N PHE A 219 -1.74 -5.88 24.48
CA PHE A 219 -1.76 -6.60 23.20
C PHE A 219 -0.76 -6.04 22.18
N LYS A 220 0.05 -5.04 22.55
CA LYS A 220 1.03 -4.40 21.67
C LYS A 220 2.00 -5.39 20.99
N PRO A 221 2.47 -6.49 21.64
CA PRO A 221 3.31 -7.48 20.95
C PRO A 221 2.65 -8.14 19.73
N TYR A 222 1.32 -8.18 19.72
CA TYR A 222 0.50 -8.80 18.68
C TYR A 222 -0.02 -7.79 17.63
N LEU A 223 0.34 -6.51 17.76
CA LEU A 223 -0.08 -5.45 16.85
C LEU A 223 0.69 -5.57 15.53
N ASP A 224 0.01 -5.98 14.47
CA ASP A 224 0.61 -6.14 13.13
C ASP A 224 0.42 -4.89 12.27
N GLY A 225 -0.59 -4.07 12.54
CA GLY A 225 -0.71 -2.78 11.85
C GLY A 225 -1.57 -1.76 12.55
N GLN A 226 -1.37 -0.50 12.16
CA GLN A 226 -2.18 0.63 12.59
C GLN A 226 -2.41 1.60 11.43
N SER A 227 -3.55 2.25 11.41
CA SER A 227 -3.89 3.24 10.39
C SER A 227 -4.72 4.38 10.99
N THR A 228 -4.48 5.58 10.48
CA THR A 228 -5.32 6.75 10.71
C THR A 228 -6.02 7.10 9.40
N PHE A 229 -7.32 7.38 9.47
CA PHE A 229 -8.11 7.70 8.29
C PHE A 229 -9.17 8.75 8.57
N LEU A 230 -9.53 9.50 7.52
CA LEU A 230 -10.51 10.58 7.56
C LEU A 230 -11.84 10.11 7.00
N TRP A 231 -12.88 10.30 7.80
CA TRP A 231 -14.25 9.88 7.51
C TRP A 231 -15.23 10.92 8.04
N GLY A 232 -15.09 12.14 7.51
CA GLY A 232 -15.69 13.35 8.09
C GLY A 232 -14.94 13.84 9.34
N GLU A 233 -14.49 12.92 10.19
CA GLU A 233 -13.58 13.14 11.32
C GLU A 233 -12.46 12.09 11.32
N SER A 234 -11.49 12.22 12.23
CA SER A 234 -10.39 11.27 12.35
C SER A 234 -10.83 9.97 13.03
N TYR A 235 -10.51 8.86 12.40
CA TYR A 235 -10.63 7.52 12.95
C TYR A 235 -9.28 6.82 12.95
N TYR A 236 -9.17 5.86 13.85
CA TYR A 236 -7.98 5.06 14.04
C TYR A 236 -8.35 3.60 14.04
N LEU A 237 -7.52 2.80 13.37
CA LEU A 237 -7.63 1.36 13.32
C LEU A 237 -6.33 0.75 13.83
N ARG A 238 -6.44 -0.26 14.69
CA ARG A 238 -5.37 -1.21 15.00
C ARG A 238 -5.79 -2.60 14.52
N TYR A 239 -4.83 -3.34 14.01
CA TYR A 239 -4.99 -4.68 13.50
C TYR A 239 -4.05 -5.62 14.25
N TYR A 240 -4.63 -6.63 14.88
CA TYR A 240 -3.96 -7.59 15.74
C TYR A 240 -3.98 -8.99 15.14
N LEU A 241 -2.91 -9.73 15.41
CA LEU A 241 -2.74 -11.15 15.09
C LEU A 241 -2.71 -11.95 16.39
N LEU A 242 -3.81 -12.64 16.70
CA LEU A 242 -4.02 -13.23 18.03
C LEU A 242 -4.33 -14.72 17.93
N ASN A 243 -3.70 -15.53 18.76
CA ASN A 243 -4.18 -16.89 19.03
C ASN A 243 -5.52 -16.85 19.81
N GLU A 244 -6.16 -18.00 20.00
CA GLU A 244 -7.47 -18.11 20.65
C GLU A 244 -7.48 -17.52 22.08
N ASN A 245 -6.46 -17.84 22.90
CA ASN A 245 -6.35 -17.35 24.28
C ASN A 245 -6.31 -15.82 24.32
N ARG A 246 -5.42 -15.21 23.53
CA ARG A 246 -5.25 -13.75 23.49
C ARG A 246 -6.44 -13.04 22.87
N ARG A 247 -7.08 -13.63 21.86
CA ARG A 247 -8.34 -13.15 21.29
C ARG A 247 -9.41 -13.07 22.38
N ASN A 248 -9.61 -14.14 23.15
CA ASN A 248 -10.62 -14.17 24.20
C ASN A 248 -10.37 -13.11 25.28
N LEU A 249 -9.11 -12.86 25.64
CA LEU A 249 -8.73 -11.78 26.56
C LEU A 249 -9.03 -10.39 25.99
N LEU A 250 -8.70 -10.15 24.71
CA LEU A 250 -8.97 -8.87 24.05
C LEU A 250 -10.47 -8.58 24.00
N VAL A 251 -11.28 -9.58 23.63
CA VAL A 251 -12.75 -9.48 23.60
C VAL A 251 -13.31 -9.21 24.99
N LYS A 252 -12.80 -9.88 26.04
CA LYS A 252 -13.20 -9.61 27.42
C LYS A 252 -12.90 -8.16 27.82
N LYS A 253 -11.68 -7.68 27.57
CA LYS A 253 -11.26 -6.30 27.86
C LYS A 253 -12.15 -5.28 27.14
N TYR A 254 -12.49 -5.54 25.88
CA TYR A 254 -13.46 -4.74 25.12
C TYR A 254 -14.84 -4.70 25.77
N ASN A 255 -15.36 -5.86 26.18
CA ASN A 255 -16.67 -5.96 26.84
C ASN A 255 -16.69 -5.23 28.19
N ASP A 256 -15.55 -5.14 28.89
CA ASP A 256 -15.45 -4.40 30.14
C ASP A 256 -15.38 -2.88 29.92
N ILE A 257 -14.67 -2.41 28.89
CA ILE A 257 -14.57 -0.98 28.55
C ILE A 257 -15.89 -0.47 27.97
N SER A 258 -16.51 -1.23 27.06
CA SER A 258 -17.73 -0.83 26.37
C SER A 258 -18.94 -0.66 27.28
N LYS A 259 -18.91 -1.24 28.50
CA LYS A 259 -19.90 -0.99 29.55
C LYS A 259 -19.75 0.38 30.22
N ASN A 260 -18.53 0.92 30.24
CA ASN A 260 -18.15 2.09 31.04
C ASN A 260 -17.92 3.35 30.19
N VAL A 261 -17.74 3.21 28.88
CA VAL A 261 -17.40 4.31 27.98
C VAL A 261 -18.49 4.46 26.91
N LYS A 262 -19.01 5.69 26.74
CA LYS A 262 -19.99 6.04 25.69
C LYS A 262 -19.40 6.08 24.27
N GLU A 263 -18.14 5.71 24.11
CA GLU A 263 -17.37 5.94 22.90
C GLU A 263 -17.53 4.80 21.90
N LYS A 264 -17.34 5.13 20.62
CA LYS A 264 -17.47 4.20 19.50
C LYS A 264 -16.20 3.38 19.34
N ILE A 265 -16.06 2.34 20.16
CA ILE A 265 -15.07 1.30 19.95
C ILE A 265 -15.77 0.10 19.29
N GLU A 266 -15.19 -0.36 18.19
CA GLU A 266 -15.68 -1.52 17.46
C GLU A 266 -14.58 -2.56 17.28
N ILE A 267 -14.98 -3.83 17.47
CA ILE A 267 -14.15 -5.00 17.17
C ILE A 267 -14.78 -5.72 16.01
N LEU A 268 -13.96 -5.93 14.98
CA LEU A 268 -14.33 -6.65 13.78
C LEU A 268 -13.40 -7.84 13.63
N GLU A 269 -13.98 -9.02 13.51
CA GLU A 269 -13.26 -10.28 13.41
C GLU A 269 -13.37 -10.82 12.00
N LEU A 270 -12.23 -11.23 11.44
CA LEU A 270 -12.17 -11.82 10.11
C LEU A 270 -12.94 -13.16 10.07
N THR A 271 -13.83 -13.31 9.10
CA THR A 271 -14.62 -14.55 8.91
C THR A 271 -14.03 -15.50 7.88
N GLU A 272 -13.24 -14.97 6.95
CA GLU A 272 -12.67 -15.70 5.82
C GLU A 272 -11.25 -15.21 5.55
N ALA A 273 -10.40 -16.04 4.94
CA ALA A 273 -9.05 -15.61 4.60
C ALA A 273 -9.09 -14.34 3.73
N PRO A 274 -8.24 -13.34 4.02
CA PRO A 274 -8.34 -12.06 3.33
C PRO A 274 -7.85 -12.21 1.90
N ASN A 275 -8.60 -11.59 0.98
CA ASN A 275 -8.30 -11.57 -0.43
C ASN A 275 -7.40 -10.38 -0.72
N THR A 276 -6.13 -10.65 -1.03
CA THR A 276 -5.11 -9.63 -1.26
C THR A 276 -4.44 -9.84 -2.60
N GLY A 277 -4.36 -8.82 -3.43
CA GLY A 277 -3.66 -8.92 -4.71
C GLY A 277 -3.72 -7.65 -5.54
N TYR A 278 -3.03 -7.72 -6.67
CA TYR A 278 -3.13 -6.73 -7.73
C TYR A 278 -3.99 -7.29 -8.87
N SER A 279 -4.67 -6.41 -9.60
CA SER A 279 -5.33 -6.78 -10.84
C SER A 279 -4.98 -5.76 -11.92
N PHE A 280 -4.58 -6.26 -13.09
CA PHE A 280 -4.29 -5.43 -14.25
C PHE A 280 -5.19 -5.75 -15.44
N ASP A 281 -6.18 -6.66 -15.26
CA ASP A 281 -7.11 -7.12 -16.30
C ASP A 281 -7.88 -5.98 -16.98
N LEU A 282 -8.09 -4.88 -16.24
CA LEU A 282 -8.87 -3.73 -16.65
C LEU A 282 -8.01 -2.49 -16.92
N TYR A 283 -6.70 -2.67 -17.06
CA TYR A 283 -5.79 -1.58 -17.39
C TYR A 283 -5.82 -1.28 -18.89
N ASP A 284 -6.25 -0.08 -19.27
CA ASP A 284 -6.21 0.42 -20.64
C ASP A 284 -4.80 0.95 -20.95
N LEU A 285 -4.10 0.30 -21.88
CA LEU A 285 -2.77 0.69 -22.35
C LEU A 285 -2.75 1.99 -23.16
N ASN A 286 -3.84 2.36 -23.84
CA ASN A 286 -3.90 3.60 -24.60
C ASN A 286 -4.12 4.80 -23.68
N GLU A 287 -5.05 4.66 -22.74
CA GLU A 287 -5.37 5.72 -21.77
C GLU A 287 -4.48 5.69 -20.52
N GLN A 288 -3.62 4.68 -20.41
CA GLN A 288 -2.66 4.46 -19.32
C GLN A 288 -3.34 4.46 -17.94
N LYS A 289 -4.52 3.83 -17.83
CA LYS A 289 -5.32 3.84 -16.60
C LYS A 289 -6.21 2.62 -16.49
N TRP A 290 -6.64 2.32 -15.27
CA TRP A 290 -7.70 1.35 -15.05
C TRP A 290 -9.04 1.92 -15.47
N GLN A 291 -9.75 1.16 -16.30
CA GLN A 291 -11.13 1.44 -16.66
C GLN A 291 -12.02 0.38 -16.03
N PHE A 292 -12.71 0.76 -14.96
CA PHE A 292 -13.68 -0.13 -14.33
C PHE A 292 -15.00 0.60 -14.09
N ASP A 293 -16.05 0.01 -14.64
CA ASP A 293 -17.43 0.42 -14.40
C ASP A 293 -18.04 -0.56 -13.40
N PHE A 294 -18.14 -0.12 -12.15
CA PHE A 294 -18.72 -0.91 -11.07
C PHE A 294 -20.20 -1.23 -11.34
N ALA A 295 -20.97 -0.27 -11.87
CA ALA A 295 -22.40 -0.42 -12.10
C ALA A 295 -22.68 -1.44 -13.20
N THR A 296 -22.02 -1.30 -14.36
CA THR A 296 -22.18 -2.24 -15.47
C THR A 296 -21.70 -3.64 -15.09
N THR A 297 -20.60 -3.75 -14.34
CA THR A 297 -20.08 -5.06 -13.91
C THR A 297 -20.99 -5.73 -12.87
N PHE A 298 -21.59 -4.97 -11.97
CA PHE A 298 -22.53 -5.47 -10.98
C PHE A 298 -23.82 -5.99 -11.62
N LEU A 299 -24.30 -5.34 -12.68
CA LEU A 299 -25.56 -5.68 -13.36
C LEU A 299 -25.44 -6.85 -14.36
N ASP A 300 -24.24 -7.32 -14.70
CA ASP A 300 -24.06 -8.41 -15.68
C ASP A 300 -24.14 -9.81 -15.02
N PRO A 301 -25.25 -10.56 -15.19
CA PRO A 301 -25.40 -11.89 -14.60
C PRO A 301 -24.42 -12.94 -15.17
N LYS A 302 -23.89 -12.75 -16.39
CA LYS A 302 -22.82 -13.61 -16.94
C LYS A 302 -21.49 -13.33 -16.24
N SER A 303 -21.27 -12.09 -15.82
CA SER A 303 -20.11 -11.69 -15.03
C SER A 303 -20.15 -12.32 -13.63
N ILE A 304 -21.29 -12.36 -12.95
CA ILE A 304 -21.43 -12.99 -11.62
C ILE A 304 -21.14 -14.50 -11.68
N SER A 305 -21.76 -15.21 -12.62
CA SER A 305 -21.62 -16.67 -12.76
C SER A 305 -20.23 -17.10 -13.26
N LYS A 306 -19.60 -16.36 -14.18
CA LYS A 306 -18.21 -16.62 -14.63
C LYS A 306 -17.18 -16.27 -13.54
N GLN A 307 -17.46 -15.27 -12.71
CA GLN A 307 -16.59 -14.90 -11.58
C GLN A 307 -16.60 -15.96 -10.48
N MET A 308 -17.76 -16.54 -10.16
CA MET A 308 -17.85 -17.66 -9.21
C MET A 308 -16.98 -18.86 -9.65
N ASN A 309 -16.97 -19.22 -10.94
CA ASN A 309 -16.18 -20.33 -11.46
C ASN A 309 -14.65 -20.07 -11.52
N ILE A 310 -14.21 -18.81 -11.58
CA ILE A 310 -12.77 -18.47 -11.52
C ILE A 310 -12.25 -18.54 -10.06
N MET A 311 -13.14 -18.33 -9.09
CA MET A 311 -12.81 -18.36 -7.66
C MET A 311 -12.63 -19.77 -7.10
N GLU A 312 -13.41 -20.75 -7.55
CA GLU A 312 -13.21 -22.17 -7.18
C GLU A 312 -11.78 -22.66 -7.51
N LYS A 313 -11.08 -22.02 -8.46
CA LYS A 313 -9.68 -22.31 -8.78
C LYS A 313 -8.66 -21.60 -7.88
N ARG A 314 -9.07 -20.61 -7.07
CA ARG A 314 -8.22 -19.84 -6.15
C ARG A 314 -8.55 -20.06 -4.67
N GLU A 315 -9.56 -20.87 -4.34
CA GLU A 315 -9.88 -21.29 -2.97
C GLU A 315 -8.76 -22.19 -2.40
N LEU A 316 -7.72 -21.55 -1.88
CA LEU A 316 -6.58 -22.21 -1.23
C LEU A 316 -6.80 -22.41 0.28
N PHE A 317 -7.96 -22.01 0.82
CA PHE A 317 -8.22 -21.97 2.26
C PHE A 317 -9.62 -22.52 2.59
N SER A 318 -9.74 -23.16 3.75
CA SER A 318 -11.01 -23.69 4.25
C SER A 318 -12.03 -22.60 4.50
N ASP A 319 -13.32 -22.90 4.29
CA ASP A 319 -14.46 -22.01 4.55
C ASP A 319 -14.60 -21.56 6.02
N LYS A 320 -13.85 -22.17 6.95
CA LYS A 320 -13.83 -21.79 8.37
C LYS A 320 -12.52 -21.09 8.74
N PHE A 321 -12.65 -19.93 9.38
CA PHE A 321 -11.54 -19.16 9.94
C PHE A 321 -11.83 -18.84 11.43
N PRO A 322 -10.94 -19.24 12.38
CA PRO A 322 -9.78 -20.10 12.18
C PRO A 322 -10.20 -21.57 11.91
N PRO A 323 -9.31 -22.40 11.33
CA PRO A 323 -9.59 -23.81 11.06
C PRO A 323 -9.66 -24.65 12.35
N ASP A 324 -10.42 -25.75 12.30
CA ASP A 324 -10.61 -26.68 13.44
C ASP A 324 -9.30 -27.37 13.90
N LYS A 325 -8.25 -27.36 13.06
CA LYS A 325 -6.90 -27.86 13.40
C LYS A 325 -5.84 -26.86 12.91
N SER A 326 -4.95 -26.46 13.80
CA SER A 326 -3.77 -25.66 13.48
C SER A 326 -2.57 -26.53 13.10
N TYR A 327 -1.72 -25.99 12.24
CA TYR A 327 -0.39 -26.52 11.95
C TYR A 327 0.56 -26.10 13.07
N GLU A 328 1.22 -27.07 13.69
CA GLU A 328 2.22 -26.83 14.73
C GLU A 328 3.60 -26.59 14.09
N LEU A 329 4.14 -25.39 14.30
CA LEU A 329 5.47 -25.04 13.81
C LEU A 329 6.55 -25.54 14.77
N THR A 330 7.59 -26.14 14.21
CA THR A 330 8.85 -26.36 14.92
C THR A 330 9.60 -25.05 15.13
N GLU A 331 10.51 -24.99 16.11
CA GLU A 331 11.36 -23.81 16.34
C GLU A 331 12.15 -23.41 15.08
N LEU A 332 12.63 -24.40 14.33
CA LEU A 332 13.36 -24.18 13.08
C LEU A 332 12.45 -23.57 11.99
N GLU A 333 11.22 -24.08 11.84
CA GLU A 333 10.25 -23.52 10.90
C GLU A 333 9.89 -22.08 11.27
N THR A 334 9.62 -21.79 12.55
CA THR A 334 9.37 -20.42 13.03
C THR A 334 10.52 -19.49 12.70
N LYS A 335 11.77 -19.90 12.99
CA LYS A 335 12.98 -19.11 12.68
C LYS A 335 13.13 -18.84 11.18
N ILE A 336 12.85 -19.84 10.33
CA ILE A 336 12.90 -19.70 8.88
C ILE A 336 11.80 -18.74 8.39
N ILE A 337 10.58 -18.87 8.90
CA ILE A 337 9.46 -17.98 8.54
C ILE A 337 9.82 -16.54 8.89
N SER A 338 10.31 -16.27 10.11
CA SER A 338 10.71 -14.93 10.54
C SER A 338 11.75 -14.29 9.62
N GLY A 339 12.74 -15.07 9.16
CA GLY A 339 13.75 -14.56 8.23
C GLY A 339 13.23 -14.35 6.80
N LEU A 340 12.14 -15.03 6.41
CA LEU A 340 11.55 -14.93 5.08
C LEU A 340 10.52 -13.80 4.95
N VAL A 341 9.85 -13.39 6.04
CA VAL A 341 8.82 -12.35 6.00
C VAL A 341 9.38 -11.04 5.46
N GLY A 342 8.68 -10.46 4.48
CA GLY A 342 9.10 -9.23 3.81
C GLY A 342 10.30 -9.36 2.87
N SER A 343 10.92 -10.53 2.76
CA SER A 343 12.18 -10.74 2.03
C SER A 343 12.17 -12.04 1.22
N TYR A 344 11.30 -12.17 0.19
CA TYR A 344 11.30 -13.37 -0.66
C TYR A 344 12.51 -13.43 -1.59
N ASP A 345 12.98 -12.26 -2.05
CA ASP A 345 14.11 -12.10 -2.97
C ASP A 345 15.49 -12.32 -2.31
N ILE A 346 15.56 -12.56 -0.99
CA ILE A 346 16.83 -12.87 -0.32
C ILE A 346 17.40 -14.18 -0.87
N THR A 347 18.71 -14.21 -1.13
CA THR A 347 19.30 -15.46 -1.61
C THR A 347 19.24 -16.51 -0.50
N GLN A 348 19.08 -17.77 -0.89
CA GLN A 348 19.05 -18.88 0.06
C GLN A 348 20.32 -18.93 0.93
N LYS A 349 21.47 -18.57 0.34
CA LYS A 349 22.74 -18.49 1.04
C LYS A 349 22.73 -17.39 2.11
N ASP A 350 22.36 -16.17 1.74
CA ASP A 350 22.36 -15.04 2.68
C ASP A 350 21.38 -15.28 3.84
N LEU A 351 20.22 -15.88 3.55
CA LEU A 351 19.27 -16.26 4.59
C LEU A 351 19.84 -17.35 5.49
N ALA A 352 20.44 -18.40 4.92
CA ALA A 352 21.07 -19.48 5.68
C ALA A 352 22.16 -18.97 6.61
N ASP A 353 23.04 -18.09 6.10
CA ASP A 353 24.11 -17.45 6.85
C ASP A 353 23.54 -16.59 7.99
N SER A 354 22.51 -15.78 7.71
CA SER A 354 21.87 -14.91 8.71
C SER A 354 21.16 -15.70 9.84
N LEU A 355 20.61 -16.87 9.51
CA LEU A 355 19.92 -17.73 10.46
C LEU A 355 20.86 -18.74 11.14
N GLY A 356 22.13 -18.82 10.71
CA GLY A 356 23.09 -19.81 11.22
C GLY A 356 22.66 -21.25 10.95
N ILE A 357 22.04 -21.52 9.79
CA ILE A 357 21.56 -22.85 9.40
C ILE A 357 22.21 -23.31 8.10
N HIS A 358 22.36 -24.63 7.93
CA HIS A 358 22.90 -25.18 6.68
C HIS A 358 21.92 -24.99 5.52
N ALA A 359 22.37 -24.44 4.39
CA ALA A 359 21.50 -24.04 3.28
C ALA A 359 20.61 -25.18 2.70
N PRO A 360 21.08 -26.42 2.53
CA PRO A 360 20.23 -27.57 2.21
C PRO A 360 19.05 -27.79 3.17
N ASN A 361 19.26 -27.66 4.48
CA ASN A 361 18.19 -27.85 5.48
C ASN A 361 17.15 -26.73 5.36
N LEU A 362 17.59 -25.49 5.13
CA LEU A 362 16.72 -24.37 4.83
C LEU A 362 15.85 -24.67 3.59
N SER A 363 16.44 -25.22 2.53
CA SER A 363 15.70 -25.57 1.30
C SER A 363 14.58 -26.56 1.57
N VAL A 364 14.89 -27.64 2.27
CA VAL A 364 13.93 -28.72 2.58
C VAL A 364 12.77 -28.16 3.39
N VAL A 365 13.06 -27.39 4.45
CA VAL A 365 12.02 -26.81 5.31
C VAL A 365 11.21 -25.74 4.56
N LYS A 366 11.86 -24.86 3.79
CA LYS A 366 11.16 -23.84 2.97
C LYS A 366 10.20 -24.50 1.97
N ASN A 367 10.64 -25.54 1.27
CA ASN A 367 9.82 -26.25 0.30
C ASN A 367 8.63 -26.96 0.96
N LYS A 368 8.84 -27.53 2.16
CA LYS A 368 7.75 -28.09 2.97
C LYS A 368 6.74 -27.02 3.37
N LEU A 369 7.19 -25.86 3.89
CA LEU A 369 6.29 -24.77 4.28
C LEU A 369 5.49 -24.20 3.09
N LEU A 370 6.08 -24.21 1.88
CA LEU A 370 5.40 -23.87 0.63
C LEU A 370 4.38 -24.94 0.21
N SER A 371 4.75 -26.24 0.23
CA SER A 371 3.84 -27.33 -0.12
C SER A 371 2.65 -27.41 0.82
N ASP A 372 2.88 -27.14 2.09
CA ASP A 372 1.86 -27.17 3.14
C ASP A 372 1.04 -25.86 3.15
N ASN A 373 1.34 -24.90 2.25
CA ASN A 373 0.68 -23.60 2.13
C ASN A 373 0.65 -22.82 3.46
N ILE A 374 1.73 -22.92 4.23
CA ILE A 374 1.99 -22.14 5.44
C ILE A 374 2.56 -20.78 5.08
N ILE A 375 3.45 -20.75 4.09
CA ILE A 375 3.96 -19.54 3.47
C ILE A 375 3.65 -19.55 1.98
N ARG A 376 3.56 -18.36 1.39
CA ARG A 376 3.43 -18.20 -0.06
C ARG A 376 4.11 -16.91 -0.55
N PRO A 377 4.69 -16.91 -1.75
CA PRO A 377 5.12 -15.67 -2.37
C PRO A 377 3.91 -14.83 -2.76
N GLN A 378 4.04 -13.52 -2.63
CA GLN A 378 3.05 -12.56 -3.11
C GLN A 378 3.76 -11.43 -3.83
N LEU A 379 3.19 -11.03 -4.98
CA LEU A 379 3.56 -9.78 -5.63
C LEU A 379 3.17 -8.60 -4.75
N GLU A 380 4.13 -7.76 -4.42
CA GLU A 380 3.91 -6.48 -3.80
C GLU A 380 4.42 -5.38 -4.74
N VAL A 381 3.58 -4.39 -4.96
CA VAL A 381 3.93 -3.21 -5.73
C VAL A 381 3.80 -2.04 -4.77
N SER A 382 4.91 -1.46 -4.35
CA SER A 382 4.84 -0.34 -3.40
C SER A 382 4.00 0.79 -4.02
N SER A 383 2.81 0.98 -3.45
CA SER A 383 1.59 1.43 -4.12
C SER A 383 1.54 2.93 -4.35
N PHE A 384 2.42 3.43 -5.20
CA PHE A 384 2.72 4.86 -5.19
C PHE A 384 2.39 5.60 -6.48
N PHE A 385 1.79 4.90 -7.43
CA PHE A 385 1.17 5.49 -8.63
C PHE A 385 -0.35 5.62 -8.53
N LEU A 386 -0.97 5.05 -7.49
CA LEU A 386 -2.39 5.22 -7.19
C LEU A 386 -2.51 6.17 -6.00
N PRO A 387 -3.01 7.40 -6.24
CA PRO A 387 -2.87 8.48 -5.28
C PRO A 387 -3.70 8.35 -4.01
N LEU A 388 -4.78 7.57 -4.06
CA LEU A 388 -5.75 7.49 -2.97
C LEU A 388 -5.60 6.15 -2.28
N PHE A 389 -5.09 6.18 -1.05
CA PHE A 389 -5.16 5.05 -0.15
C PHE A 389 -6.40 5.18 0.72
N LEU A 390 -7.29 4.19 0.65
CA LEU A 390 -8.62 4.25 1.21
C LEU A 390 -8.90 3.03 2.07
N ILE A 391 -9.74 3.21 3.09
CA ILE A 391 -10.40 2.13 3.80
C ILE A 391 -11.89 2.19 3.48
N LEU A 392 -12.40 1.16 2.82
CA LEU A 392 -13.82 0.94 2.60
C LEU A 392 -14.35 0.04 3.70
N TRP A 393 -15.45 0.44 4.34
CA TRP A 393 -16.23 -0.40 5.22
C TRP A 393 -17.67 -0.45 4.72
N CYS A 394 -18.17 -1.64 4.38
CA CYS A 394 -19.56 -1.88 3.99
C CYS A 394 -20.23 -2.85 4.95
N SER A 395 -21.54 -2.69 5.13
CA SER A 395 -22.39 -3.66 5.81
C SER A 395 -23.67 -3.93 5.02
N SER A 396 -24.13 -5.17 5.05
CA SER A 396 -25.40 -5.57 4.47
C SER A 396 -25.98 -6.75 5.22
N SER A 397 -27.30 -6.71 5.40
CA SER A 397 -28.12 -7.84 5.82
C SER A 397 -28.15 -8.96 4.77
N ASN A 398 -27.85 -8.66 3.50
CA ASN A 398 -27.76 -9.64 2.43
C ASN A 398 -26.31 -10.11 2.21
N LYS A 399 -26.02 -11.35 2.63
CA LYS A 399 -24.68 -11.97 2.45
C LYS A 399 -24.22 -12.00 0.98
N GLU A 400 -25.14 -12.19 0.04
CA GLU A 400 -24.79 -12.25 -1.38
C GLU A 400 -24.27 -10.90 -1.90
N ILE A 401 -24.78 -9.78 -1.37
CA ILE A 401 -24.27 -8.44 -1.73
C ILE A 401 -22.82 -8.27 -1.27
N ILE A 402 -22.48 -8.70 -0.05
CA ILE A 402 -21.09 -8.65 0.43
C ILE A 402 -20.19 -9.56 -0.40
N LYS A 403 -20.66 -10.74 -0.80
CA LYS A 403 -19.91 -11.65 -1.68
C LYS A 403 -19.65 -11.02 -3.06
N VAL A 404 -20.67 -10.41 -3.67
CA VAL A 404 -20.53 -9.71 -4.95
C VAL A 404 -19.57 -8.52 -4.82
N LEU A 405 -19.68 -7.72 -3.76
CA LEU A 405 -18.78 -6.60 -3.51
C LEU A 405 -17.34 -7.06 -3.33
N THR A 406 -17.13 -8.14 -2.59
CA THR A 406 -15.80 -8.77 -2.43
C THR A 406 -15.20 -9.08 -3.81
N ASN A 407 -15.98 -9.68 -4.70
CA ASN A 407 -15.53 -10.04 -6.06
C ASN A 407 -15.25 -8.81 -6.93
N LEU A 408 -16.08 -7.79 -6.85
CA LEU A 408 -15.85 -6.53 -7.57
C LEU A 408 -14.59 -5.83 -7.08
N MET A 409 -14.36 -5.80 -5.76
CA MET A 409 -13.17 -5.18 -5.18
C MET A 409 -11.89 -5.92 -5.60
N GLN A 410 -11.92 -7.24 -5.82
CA GLN A 410 -10.74 -7.98 -6.29
C GLN A 410 -10.24 -7.57 -7.68
N LYS A 411 -11.09 -6.92 -8.49
CA LYS A 411 -10.75 -6.46 -9.85
C LYS A 411 -10.04 -5.11 -9.87
N ILE A 412 -9.98 -4.43 -8.73
CA ILE A 412 -9.34 -3.13 -8.66
C ILE A 412 -7.81 -3.30 -8.54
N PRO A 413 -7.03 -2.25 -8.83
CA PRO A 413 -5.59 -2.37 -9.02
C PRO A 413 -4.82 -2.97 -7.85
N TYR A 414 -5.22 -2.60 -6.63
CA TYR A 414 -4.78 -3.23 -5.40
C TYR A 414 -5.91 -3.19 -4.39
N SER A 415 -6.22 -4.36 -3.85
CA SER A 415 -7.21 -4.53 -2.81
C SER A 415 -6.70 -5.51 -1.77
N ASN A 416 -6.83 -5.15 -0.50
CA ASN A 416 -6.77 -6.08 0.62
C ASN A 416 -8.15 -6.12 1.27
N ILE A 417 -8.87 -7.20 1.01
CA ILE A 417 -10.28 -7.36 1.29
C ILE A 417 -10.44 -8.38 2.42
N SER A 418 -11.07 -7.94 3.49
CA SER A 418 -11.30 -8.71 4.71
C SER A 418 -12.80 -8.77 4.97
N PRO A 419 -13.48 -9.88 4.63
CA PRO A 419 -14.82 -10.17 5.13
C PRO A 419 -14.76 -10.28 6.66
N VAL A 420 -15.58 -9.51 7.35
CA VAL A 420 -15.56 -9.40 8.82
C VAL A 420 -16.96 -9.46 9.40
N VAL A 421 -17.03 -9.83 10.67
CA VAL A 421 -18.24 -9.71 11.50
C VAL A 421 -17.94 -8.81 12.68
N SER A 422 -18.93 -8.02 13.06
CA SER A 422 -18.85 -7.23 14.29
C SER A 422 -19.10 -8.10 15.50
N HIS A 423 -18.31 -7.89 16.55
CA HIS A 423 -18.56 -8.55 17.83
C HIS A 423 -19.93 -8.18 18.42
N LYS A 424 -20.43 -6.96 18.16
CA LYS A 424 -21.73 -6.48 18.64
C LYS A 424 -22.90 -6.84 17.71
N GLU A 425 -22.64 -6.93 16.40
CA GLU A 425 -23.66 -7.14 15.37
C GLU A 425 -23.31 -8.36 14.52
N SER A 426 -23.28 -9.55 15.14
CA SER A 426 -22.86 -10.80 14.48
C SER A 426 -23.78 -11.23 13.33
N GLU A 427 -25.02 -10.72 13.28
CA GLU A 427 -25.99 -11.02 12.22
C GLU A 427 -25.74 -10.25 10.92
N LYS A 428 -24.96 -9.15 10.97
CA LYS A 428 -24.64 -8.36 9.77
C LYS A 428 -23.35 -8.83 9.14
N ASN A 429 -23.40 -9.04 7.82
CA ASN A 429 -22.21 -9.32 7.03
C ASN A 429 -21.51 -8.00 6.74
N GLN A 430 -20.21 -7.93 7.02
CA GLN A 430 -19.43 -6.72 6.83
C GLN A 430 -18.19 -6.99 6.01
N LEU A 431 -17.68 -5.93 5.40
CA LEU A 431 -16.53 -5.96 4.54
C LEU A 431 -15.63 -4.78 4.87
N ILE A 432 -14.37 -5.04 5.21
CA ILE A 432 -13.32 -4.03 5.24
C ILE A 432 -12.39 -4.25 4.06
N CYS A 433 -12.16 -3.20 3.28
CA CYS A 433 -11.18 -3.23 2.19
C CYS A 433 -10.19 -2.08 2.32
N PHE A 434 -8.90 -2.38 2.27
CA PHE A 434 -7.86 -1.39 2.03
C PHE A 434 -7.62 -1.31 0.52
N LEU A 435 -7.93 -0.15 -0.07
CA LEU A 435 -7.95 0.06 -1.51
C LEU A 435 -6.94 1.12 -1.92
N LEU A 436 -6.26 0.89 -3.03
CA LEU A 436 -5.47 1.93 -3.68
C LEU A 436 -6.10 2.23 -5.03
N LEU A 437 -6.63 3.45 -5.15
CA LEU A 437 -7.40 3.90 -6.30
C LEU A 437 -6.82 5.17 -6.90
N ASP A 438 -7.19 5.43 -8.14
CA ASP A 438 -7.13 6.78 -8.70
C ASP A 438 -8.43 7.54 -8.46
N ASP A 439 -8.44 8.81 -8.85
CA ASP A 439 -9.57 9.72 -8.67
C ASP A 439 -10.82 9.25 -9.42
N ILE A 440 -10.67 8.75 -10.66
CA ILE A 440 -11.79 8.28 -11.48
C ILE A 440 -12.44 7.05 -10.84
N LEU A 441 -11.64 6.05 -10.46
CA LEU A 441 -12.13 4.85 -9.79
C LEU A 441 -12.77 5.18 -8.43
N TYR A 442 -12.20 6.14 -7.70
CA TYR A 442 -12.78 6.61 -6.45
C TYR A 442 -14.19 7.17 -6.65
N TYR A 443 -14.39 8.11 -7.58
CA TYR A 443 -15.71 8.68 -7.84
C TYR A 443 -16.72 7.65 -8.35
N SER A 444 -16.26 6.74 -9.22
CA SER A 444 -17.08 5.62 -9.73
C SER A 444 -17.54 4.71 -8.59
N LEU A 445 -16.63 4.34 -7.69
CA LEU A 445 -16.93 3.51 -6.52
C LEU A 445 -17.92 4.19 -5.57
N VAL A 446 -17.71 5.46 -5.24
CA VAL A 446 -18.60 6.23 -4.35
C VAL A 446 -20.01 6.31 -4.93
N THR A 447 -20.13 6.58 -6.23
CA THR A 447 -21.43 6.66 -6.93
C THR A 447 -22.16 5.33 -6.84
N PHE A 448 -21.46 4.24 -7.19
CA PHE A 448 -22.00 2.89 -7.14
C PHE A 448 -22.46 2.46 -5.74
N LEU A 449 -21.63 2.69 -4.71
CA LEU A 449 -22.00 2.35 -3.33
C LEU A 449 -23.18 3.19 -2.82
N THR A 450 -23.26 4.46 -3.22
CA THR A 450 -24.40 5.33 -2.91
C THR A 450 -25.68 4.82 -3.54
N ASP A 451 -25.62 4.35 -4.79
CA ASP A 451 -26.78 3.77 -5.47
C ASP A 451 -27.25 2.48 -4.77
N LEU A 452 -26.33 1.59 -4.38
CA LEU A 452 -26.68 0.39 -3.61
C LEU A 452 -27.32 0.73 -2.26
N LEU A 453 -26.82 1.76 -1.57
CA LEU A 453 -27.41 2.25 -0.32
C LEU A 453 -28.84 2.79 -0.55
N ASN A 454 -29.03 3.62 -1.59
CA ASN A 454 -30.33 4.18 -1.95
C ASN A 454 -31.35 3.10 -2.34
N GLN A 455 -30.89 1.99 -2.93
CA GLN A 455 -31.69 0.82 -3.28
C GLN A 455 -31.89 -0.16 -2.12
N LYS A 456 -31.40 0.17 -0.92
CA LYS A 456 -31.45 -0.69 0.29
C LYS A 456 -30.79 -2.06 0.09
N GLN A 457 -29.79 -2.15 -0.77
CA GLN A 457 -28.94 -3.34 -0.93
C GLN A 457 -27.77 -3.33 0.07
N LEU A 458 -27.36 -2.13 0.48
CA LEU A 458 -26.43 -1.90 1.59
C LEU A 458 -27.19 -1.31 2.77
N ASP A 459 -26.79 -1.71 3.98
CA ASP A 459 -27.31 -1.14 5.22
C ASP A 459 -26.54 0.15 5.56
N ASP A 460 -25.21 0.11 5.41
CA ASP A 460 -24.31 1.26 5.56
C ASP A 460 -23.06 1.01 4.71
N TYR A 461 -22.49 2.08 4.18
CA TYR A 461 -21.16 2.04 3.59
C TYR A 461 -20.43 3.32 3.91
N ARG A 462 -19.13 3.20 4.07
CA ARG A 462 -18.31 4.31 4.45
C ARG A 462 -16.89 4.17 3.92
N LEU A 463 -16.36 5.26 3.38
CA LEU A 463 -15.09 5.29 2.66
C LEU A 463 -14.17 6.36 3.25
N GLY A 464 -13.17 5.91 4.00
CA GLY A 464 -12.20 6.77 4.66
C GLY A 464 -10.91 6.94 3.85
N ILE A 465 -10.35 8.14 3.83
CA ILE A 465 -9.02 8.39 3.23
C ILE A 465 -7.95 8.12 4.28
N ILE A 466 -7.05 7.18 4.02
CA ILE A 466 -5.94 6.85 4.91
C ILE A 466 -4.90 7.96 4.84
N THR A 467 -4.64 8.60 5.98
CA THR A 467 -3.65 9.67 6.12
C THR A 467 -2.31 9.14 6.58
N ASP A 468 -2.32 8.07 7.37
CA ASP A 468 -1.13 7.40 7.89
C ASP A 468 -1.40 5.90 8.09
N SER A 469 -0.39 5.08 7.84
CA SER A 469 -0.52 3.63 7.96
C SER A 469 0.82 2.92 8.10
N TYR A 470 0.87 1.96 9.03
CA TYR A 470 1.99 1.07 9.25
C TYR A 470 1.47 -0.37 9.33
N PHE A 471 2.11 -1.29 8.62
CA PHE A 471 1.78 -2.71 8.63
C PHE A 471 3.06 -3.54 8.81
N SER A 472 2.92 -4.81 9.19
CA SER A 472 4.04 -5.70 9.49
C SER A 472 4.87 -5.22 10.70
N MET A 473 4.17 -4.74 11.73
CA MET A 473 4.78 -4.20 12.95
C MET A 473 5.18 -5.27 13.95
N SER A 474 4.47 -6.40 13.97
CA SER A 474 4.73 -7.49 14.91
C SER A 474 5.78 -8.45 14.37
N LYS A 475 6.55 -9.01 15.29
CA LYS A 475 7.48 -10.08 14.98
C LYS A 475 6.71 -11.39 14.97
N VAL A 476 7.04 -12.25 14.01
CA VAL A 476 6.41 -13.57 13.87
C VAL A 476 6.58 -14.38 15.15
N GLU A 477 7.75 -14.30 15.79
CA GLU A 477 8.01 -15.00 17.06
C GLU A 477 7.11 -14.52 18.19
N ASP A 478 6.75 -13.25 18.23
CA ASP A 478 5.91 -12.71 19.30
C ASP A 478 4.45 -13.15 19.14
N ILE A 479 3.97 -13.31 17.90
CA ILE A 479 2.63 -13.82 17.60
C ILE A 479 2.52 -15.31 17.92
N LEU A 480 3.55 -16.08 17.58
CA LEU A 480 3.55 -17.54 17.66
C LEU A 480 3.98 -18.10 19.02
N LYS A 481 4.32 -17.26 20.00
CA LYS A 481 4.52 -17.69 21.39
C LYS A 481 3.19 -18.23 21.93
N ASN A 482 3.16 -19.53 22.20
CA ASN A 482 2.08 -20.17 22.93
C ASN A 482 2.22 -19.82 24.41
N ASP A 483 1.47 -18.81 24.86
CA ASP A 483 1.15 -18.59 26.27
C ASP A 483 -0.24 -19.13 26.61
#